data_AF-A0A4U5MIY8-F1
#
_entry.id   AF-A0A4U5MIY8-F1
#
_cell.length_a   1.000
_cell.length_b   1.000
_cell.length_c   1.000
_cell.angle_alpha   90.00
_cell.angle_beta   90.00
_cell.angle_gamma   90.00
#
_symmetry.space_group_name_H-M   'P 1'
#
loop_
_entity.id
_entity.type
_entity.pdbx_description
1 polymer ?
#
loop_
_entity_poly.entity_id
_entity_poly.type
_entity_poly.pdbx_seq_one_letter_code
_entity_poly.pdbx_strand_id
1 'polypeptide(L)'
;MDFLPWKYEISDVDNRINYNLNEALAFNPNYVVFYYVELNMDEYLEHEVSTEDVLTKILPFVCQKMDLKAGHLTIEARLSDDVLDIFKNESRIPFFVLYGHKDNVIPFLDHKLNTVQSIKLVLYRWYDNALMNKIEQKFLAGKLEYFIAEDVFIKAQLAINIINYFKQTLGKKKFYFEARQRFSLNKLKSHLKGLTMKTTNDFGDERKEYTLEGGSNKLTIINMQNTVAFMV
;
A
#
# COMPACT_ATOMS: atom_id res chain seq x y z
N MET A 1 5.00 6.13 36.20
CA MET A 1 4.86 6.53 34.78
C MET A 1 4.78 5.24 34.03
N ASP A 2 3.57 4.82 33.69
CA ASP A 2 3.34 3.58 32.96
C ASP A 2 3.67 3.85 31.50
N PHE A 3 4.89 3.50 31.10
CA PHE A 3 5.33 3.54 29.72
C PHE A 3 4.49 2.52 28.93
N LEU A 4 3.66 3.00 28.01
CA LEU A 4 2.99 2.13 27.03
C LEU A 4 3.94 1.94 25.84
N PRO A 5 4.46 0.73 25.59
CA PRO A 5 5.48 0.48 24.57
C PRO A 5 4.97 0.49 23.11
N TRP A 6 3.70 0.81 22.88
CA TRP A 6 3.07 0.76 21.55
C TRP A 6 2.18 1.97 21.32
N LYS A 7 2.30 2.61 20.15
CA LYS A 7 1.35 3.62 19.70
C LYS A 7 0.49 2.99 18.62
N TYR A 8 -0.82 2.93 18.87
CA TYR A 8 -1.79 2.66 17.84
C TYR A 8 -2.23 4.01 17.28
N GLU A 9 -2.29 4.12 15.96
CA GLU A 9 -2.93 5.26 15.30
C GLU A 9 -4.18 4.74 14.59
N ILE A 10 -5.30 5.38 14.91
CA ILE A 10 -6.61 4.99 14.41
C ILE A 10 -7.33 6.25 13.95
N SER A 11 -7.22 6.58 12.67
CA SER A 11 -7.75 7.85 12.13
C SER A 11 -9.12 7.67 11.49
N ASP A 12 -10.05 8.56 11.85
CA ASP A 12 -11.26 8.84 11.06
C ASP A 12 -10.86 9.70 9.84
N VAL A 13 -11.41 9.37 8.67
CA VAL A 13 -11.17 10.06 7.38
C VAL A 13 -11.47 11.55 7.49
N ASP A 14 -12.45 11.91 8.32
CA ASP A 14 -12.94 13.29 8.43
C ASP A 14 -12.17 14.13 9.46
N ASN A 15 -11.51 13.54 10.47
CA ASN A 15 -10.98 14.31 11.62
C ASN A 15 -9.63 13.87 12.21
N ARG A 16 -8.89 12.89 11.62
CA ARG A 16 -7.55 12.44 12.06
C ARG A 16 -7.28 12.60 13.58
N ILE A 17 -8.11 11.94 14.39
CA ILE A 17 -7.91 11.81 15.83
C ILE A 17 -7.23 10.48 16.07
N ASN A 18 -6.24 10.41 16.95
CA ASN A 18 -5.45 9.20 17.22
C ASN A 18 -5.78 8.64 18.60
N TYR A 19 -5.95 7.32 18.69
CA TYR A 19 -6.28 6.59 19.92
C TYR A 19 -5.34 5.41 20.10
N ASN A 20 -4.87 5.16 21.32
CA ASN A 20 -4.19 3.92 21.65
C ASN A 20 -5.17 2.74 21.74
N LEU A 21 -4.68 1.50 21.74
CA LEU A 21 -5.55 0.31 21.76
C LEU A 21 -6.47 0.25 22.98
N ASN A 22 -6.02 0.67 24.17
CA ASN A 22 -6.86 0.63 25.38
C ASN A 22 -8.01 1.64 25.29
N GLU A 23 -7.73 2.84 24.77
CA GLU A 23 -8.76 3.84 24.46
C GLU A 23 -9.74 3.31 23.41
N ALA A 24 -9.21 2.63 22.38
CA ALA A 24 -10.02 2.05 21.32
C ALA A 24 -10.93 0.92 21.81
N LEU A 25 -10.44 0.08 22.73
CA LEU A 25 -11.20 -1.01 23.35
C LEU A 25 -12.31 -0.49 24.28
N ALA A 26 -12.22 0.76 24.75
CA ALA A 26 -13.25 1.38 25.58
C ALA A 26 -14.45 1.93 24.76
N PHE A 27 -14.33 2.01 23.43
CA PHE A 27 -15.42 2.48 22.59
C PHE A 27 -16.60 1.51 22.55
N ASN A 28 -17.80 2.07 22.31
CA ASN A 28 -18.97 1.23 22.10
C ASN A 28 -18.78 0.39 20.83
N PRO A 29 -18.79 -0.96 20.94
CA PRO A 29 -18.46 -1.83 19.84
C PRO A 29 -19.47 -1.78 18.68
N ASN A 30 -20.66 -1.20 18.88
CA ASN A 30 -21.71 -1.17 17.86
C ASN A 30 -21.65 0.07 16.96
N TYR A 31 -20.82 1.07 17.28
CA TYR A 31 -20.90 2.39 16.63
C TYR A 31 -19.57 2.90 16.07
N VAL A 32 -18.49 2.13 16.22
CA VAL A 32 -17.17 2.57 15.78
C VAL A 32 -16.64 1.63 14.72
N VAL A 33 -16.42 2.18 13.53
CA VAL A 33 -15.80 1.52 12.38
C VAL A 33 -14.52 2.28 12.04
N PHE A 34 -13.43 1.54 11.90
CA PHE A 34 -12.12 2.10 11.60
C PHE A 34 -11.69 1.79 10.18
N TYR A 35 -11.16 2.79 9.49
CA TYR A 35 -10.62 2.63 8.13
C TYR A 35 -9.10 2.47 8.12
N TYR A 36 -8.45 2.87 9.21
CA TYR A 36 -7.01 2.85 9.40
C TYR A 36 -6.71 2.25 10.77
N VAL A 37 -5.90 1.20 10.81
CA VAL A 37 -5.31 0.70 12.06
C VAL A 37 -3.82 0.56 11.84
N GLU A 38 -3.03 1.27 12.61
CA GLU A 38 -1.57 1.19 12.55
C GLU A 38 -1.00 0.53 13.79
N LEU A 39 -0.17 -0.49 13.55
CA LEU A 39 0.71 -1.10 14.54
C LEU A 39 2.07 -0.43 14.41
N ASN A 40 2.32 0.63 15.19
CA ASN A 40 3.58 1.36 15.17
C ASN A 40 4.44 0.98 16.39
N MET A 41 5.74 0.86 16.16
CA MET A 41 6.76 0.72 17.18
C MET A 41 7.75 1.88 17.19
N ASP A 42 8.16 2.27 18.39
CA ASP A 42 9.38 3.04 18.54
C ASP A 42 10.58 2.21 18.07
N GLU A 43 11.26 2.66 17.01
CA GLU A 43 12.41 2.00 16.40
C GLU A 43 13.59 1.77 17.37
N TYR A 44 13.61 2.46 18.51
CA TYR A 44 14.65 2.34 19.54
C TYR A 44 14.32 1.30 20.63
N LEU A 45 13.12 0.72 20.62
CA LEU A 45 12.69 -0.30 21.58
C LEU A 45 12.67 -1.67 20.90
N GLU A 46 13.55 -2.59 21.30
CA GLU A 46 13.67 -3.94 20.72
C GLU A 46 12.53 -4.91 21.11
N HIS A 47 11.32 -4.43 21.39
CA HIS A 47 10.22 -5.28 21.83
C HIS A 47 9.43 -5.80 20.64
N GLU A 48 9.32 -7.11 20.45
CA GLU A 48 8.44 -7.68 19.43
C GLU A 48 7.00 -7.77 19.95
N VAL A 49 6.01 -7.55 19.07
CA VAL A 49 4.60 -7.75 19.44
C VAL A 49 4.40 -9.21 19.84
N SER A 50 3.82 -9.44 21.02
CA SER A 50 3.61 -10.80 21.50
C SER A 50 2.47 -11.50 20.73
N THR A 51 2.64 -12.79 20.48
CA THR A 51 1.59 -13.66 19.89
C THR A 51 0.29 -13.60 20.71
N GLU A 52 0.41 -13.51 22.04
CA GLU A 52 -0.74 -13.40 22.95
C GLU A 52 -1.52 -12.12 22.72
N ASP A 53 -0.86 -10.96 22.65
CA ASP A 53 -1.54 -9.68 22.38
C ASP A 53 -2.19 -9.67 21.00
N VAL A 54 -1.54 -10.29 20.00
CA VAL A 54 -2.11 -10.42 18.66
C VAL A 54 -3.42 -11.20 18.70
N LEU A 55 -3.42 -12.38 19.31
CA LEU A 55 -4.58 -13.26 19.33
C LEU A 55 -5.70 -12.76 20.23
N THR A 56 -5.36 -12.16 21.38
CA THR A 56 -6.35 -11.80 22.41
C THR A 56 -6.90 -10.39 22.26
N LYS A 57 -6.14 -9.48 21.65
CA LYS A 57 -6.50 -8.06 21.57
C LYS A 57 -6.56 -7.56 20.13
N ILE A 58 -5.46 -7.69 19.37
CA ILE A 58 -5.30 -7.01 18.08
C ILE A 58 -6.20 -7.62 17.00
N LEU A 59 -6.10 -8.93 16.75
CA LEU A 59 -6.90 -9.59 15.71
C LEU A 59 -8.40 -9.47 15.96
N PRO A 60 -8.92 -9.76 17.17
CA PRO A 60 -10.35 -9.58 17.45
C PRO A 60 -10.80 -8.16 17.18
N PHE A 61 -10.02 -7.16 17.61
CA PHE A 61 -10.33 -5.75 17.37
C PHE A 61 -10.36 -5.41 15.88
N VAL A 62 -9.28 -5.70 15.14
CA VAL A 62 -9.18 -5.41 13.71
C VAL A 62 -10.30 -6.10 12.93
N CYS A 63 -10.55 -7.38 13.19
CA CYS A 63 -11.55 -8.14 12.44
C CYS A 63 -13.01 -7.72 12.76
N GLN A 64 -13.26 -7.16 13.95
CA GLN A 64 -14.61 -6.73 14.35
C GLN A 64 -14.91 -5.27 14.04
N LYS A 65 -13.88 -4.41 14.01
CA LYS A 65 -14.06 -2.95 13.99
C LYS A 65 -13.58 -2.31 12.70
N MET A 66 -12.76 -3.00 11.92
CA MET A 66 -12.27 -2.44 10.66
C MET A 66 -13.35 -2.52 9.58
N ASP A 67 -13.42 -1.50 8.73
CA ASP A 67 -14.25 -1.52 7.54
C ASP A 67 -13.78 -2.66 6.61
N LEU A 68 -14.66 -3.63 6.37
CA LEU A 68 -14.35 -4.82 5.56
C LEU A 68 -14.19 -4.53 4.05
N LYS A 69 -14.56 -3.33 3.59
CA LYS A 69 -14.47 -2.90 2.18
C LYS A 69 -13.29 -1.98 1.90
N ALA A 70 -12.93 -1.13 2.85
CA ALA A 70 -11.97 -0.03 2.67
C ALA A 70 -10.88 0.02 3.75
N GLY A 71 -11.07 -0.67 4.88
CA GLY A 71 -10.19 -0.61 6.04
C GLY A 71 -8.90 -1.39 5.87
N HIS A 72 -7.79 -0.81 6.35
CA HIS A 72 -6.46 -1.39 6.21
C HIS A 72 -5.69 -1.46 7.51
N LEU A 73 -4.86 -2.50 7.62
CA LEU A 73 -3.91 -2.70 8.71
C LEU A 73 -2.52 -2.27 8.24
N THR A 74 -2.02 -1.18 8.80
CA THR A 74 -0.62 -0.77 8.68
C THR A 74 0.20 -1.45 9.77
N ILE A 75 1.33 -2.02 9.37
CA ILE A 75 2.29 -2.67 10.24
C ILE A 75 3.62 -1.96 10.07
N GLU A 76 3.93 -1.07 10.99
CA GLU A 76 5.21 -0.37 11.17
C GLU A 76 5.87 -0.85 12.45
N ALA A 77 6.07 -2.17 12.54
CA ALA A 77 6.60 -2.83 13.71
C ALA A 77 7.41 -4.07 13.36
N ARG A 78 8.34 -4.43 14.24
CA ARG A 78 9.06 -5.69 14.16
C ARG A 78 8.14 -6.83 14.58
N LEU A 79 7.85 -7.74 13.65
CA LEU A 79 7.04 -8.94 13.93
C LEU A 79 7.92 -10.19 14.04
N SER A 80 7.50 -11.12 14.91
CA SER A 80 8.00 -12.49 14.93
C SER A 80 7.37 -13.32 13.80
N ASP A 81 7.98 -14.45 13.47
CA ASP A 81 7.43 -15.37 12.44
C ASP A 81 6.04 -15.88 12.81
N ASP A 82 5.81 -16.17 14.10
CA ASP A 82 4.51 -16.63 14.60
C ASP A 82 3.41 -15.59 14.37
N VAL A 83 3.71 -14.31 14.62
CA VAL A 83 2.75 -13.21 14.40
C VAL A 83 2.49 -13.01 12.91
N LEU A 84 3.53 -13.12 12.07
CA LEU A 84 3.36 -13.08 10.62
C LEU A 84 2.47 -14.23 10.13
N ASP A 85 2.68 -15.45 10.60
CA ASP A 85 1.85 -16.62 10.21
C ASP A 85 0.40 -16.48 10.67
N ILE A 86 0.15 -15.84 11.81
CA ILE A 86 -1.21 -15.50 12.24
C ILE A 86 -1.88 -14.53 11.24
N PHE A 87 -1.24 -13.40 10.94
CA PHE A 87 -1.81 -12.43 9.99
C PHE A 87 -1.92 -13.00 8.57
N LYS A 88 -0.99 -13.88 8.18
CA LYS A 88 -0.96 -14.55 6.88
C LYS A 88 -2.24 -15.33 6.61
N ASN A 89 -2.72 -16.06 7.62
CA ASN A 89 -3.91 -16.89 7.52
C ASN A 89 -5.23 -16.14 7.75
N GLU A 90 -5.18 -14.87 8.18
CA GLU A 90 -6.38 -14.07 8.38
C GLU A 90 -6.90 -13.50 7.04
N SER A 91 -8.08 -13.94 6.61
CA SER A 91 -8.70 -13.53 5.34
C SER A 91 -9.66 -12.34 5.47
N ARG A 92 -10.07 -11.98 6.69
CA ARG A 92 -11.00 -10.86 6.94
C ARG A 92 -10.34 -9.49 6.83
N ILE A 93 -9.01 -9.44 6.79
CA ILE A 93 -8.24 -8.21 6.59
C ILE A 93 -7.95 -8.09 5.09
N PRO A 94 -8.65 -7.21 4.36
CA PRO A 94 -8.51 -7.11 2.91
C PRO A 94 -7.24 -6.36 2.49
N PHE A 95 -6.71 -5.46 3.34
CA PHE A 95 -5.63 -4.54 2.98
C PHE A 95 -4.55 -4.49 4.06
N PHE A 96 -3.29 -4.59 3.62
CA PHE A 96 -2.12 -4.54 4.47
C PHE A 96 -1.15 -3.47 3.96
N VAL A 97 -0.66 -2.61 4.84
CA VAL A 97 0.42 -1.67 4.55
C VAL A 97 1.60 -2.11 5.40
N LEU A 98 2.70 -2.55 4.79
CA LEU A 98 3.82 -3.14 5.52
C LEU A 98 5.05 -2.25 5.42
N TYR A 99 5.51 -1.72 6.54
CA TYR A 99 6.76 -0.96 6.62
C TYR A 99 7.91 -1.92 6.94
N GLY A 100 8.96 -1.82 6.13
CA GLY A 100 9.88 -2.92 5.94
C GLY A 100 11.01 -3.00 6.96
N HIS A 101 10.84 -3.82 8.00
CA HIS A 101 11.89 -4.01 9.02
C HIS A 101 12.52 -5.43 9.14
N LYS A 102 12.12 -6.47 8.40
CA LYS A 102 12.84 -7.78 8.36
C LYS A 102 12.71 -8.61 7.06
N ASP A 103 13.75 -9.42 6.78
CA ASP A 103 13.81 -10.41 5.69
C ASP A 103 12.73 -11.52 5.75
N ASN A 104 12.16 -11.78 6.94
CA ASN A 104 11.12 -12.80 7.17
C ASN A 104 9.73 -12.39 6.64
N VAL A 105 9.57 -11.17 6.14
CA VAL A 105 8.30 -10.67 5.56
C VAL A 105 8.09 -11.20 4.13
N ILE A 106 9.13 -11.68 3.46
CA ILE A 106 9.02 -12.20 2.08
C ILE A 106 8.03 -13.39 1.99
N PRO A 107 8.11 -14.45 2.82
CA PRO A 107 7.12 -15.53 2.82
C PRO A 107 5.69 -15.06 3.10
N PHE A 108 5.51 -14.06 3.97
CA PHE A 108 4.20 -13.46 4.26
C PHE A 108 3.64 -12.76 3.01
N LEU A 109 4.45 -11.91 2.37
CA LEU A 109 4.08 -11.18 1.16
C LEU A 109 3.75 -12.13 0.02
N ASP A 110 4.57 -13.16 -0.19
CA ASP A 110 4.33 -14.15 -1.23
C ASP A 110 2.97 -14.83 -1.06
N HIS A 111 2.68 -15.26 0.17
CA HIS A 111 1.40 -15.89 0.49
C HIS A 111 0.22 -14.96 0.26
N LYS A 112 0.26 -13.71 0.77
CA LYS A 112 -0.83 -12.74 0.59
C LYS A 112 -1.03 -12.36 -0.86
N LEU A 113 0.05 -12.18 -1.63
CA LEU A 113 -0.05 -11.98 -3.08
C LEU A 113 -0.72 -13.17 -3.75
N ASN A 114 -0.50 -14.42 -3.33
CA ASN A 114 -1.15 -15.57 -3.96
C ASN A 114 -2.64 -15.70 -3.55
N THR A 115 -2.99 -15.38 -2.31
CA THR A 115 -4.30 -15.70 -1.71
C THR A 115 -5.32 -14.57 -1.76
N VAL A 116 -4.87 -13.31 -1.68
CA VAL A 116 -5.78 -12.16 -1.63
C VAL A 116 -6.09 -11.68 -3.05
N GLN A 117 -7.39 -11.50 -3.34
CA GLN A 117 -7.85 -11.10 -4.66
C GLN A 117 -7.47 -9.66 -5.01
N SER A 118 -7.57 -8.74 -4.05
CA SER A 118 -7.21 -7.34 -4.20
C SER A 118 -6.30 -6.94 -3.06
N ILE A 119 -5.14 -6.37 -3.38
CA ILE A 119 -4.15 -5.96 -2.39
C ILE A 119 -3.77 -4.51 -2.62
N LYS A 120 -3.74 -3.75 -1.53
CA LYS A 120 -2.99 -2.51 -1.41
C LYS A 120 -1.68 -2.87 -0.74
N LEU A 121 -0.56 -2.41 -1.30
CA LEU A 121 0.75 -2.78 -0.82
C LEU A 121 1.61 -1.53 -0.75
N VAL A 122 2.32 -1.37 0.35
CA VAL A 122 3.38 -0.38 0.48
C VAL A 122 4.63 -1.12 0.90
N LEU A 123 5.73 -0.90 0.21
CA LEU A 123 7.02 -1.54 0.47
C LEU A 123 8.07 -0.46 0.66
N TYR A 124 8.54 -0.30 1.88
CA TYR A 124 9.71 0.54 2.15
C TYR A 124 10.96 -0.34 2.15
N ARG A 125 11.89 -0.06 1.24
CA ARG A 125 13.28 -0.57 1.23
C ARG A 125 13.50 -2.06 0.97
N TRP A 126 12.88 -2.73 0.00
CA TRP A 126 13.29 -4.11 -0.35
C TRP A 126 13.22 -4.47 -1.83
N TYR A 127 14.22 -5.24 -2.29
CA TYR A 127 14.33 -5.68 -3.67
C TYR A 127 14.43 -7.21 -3.75
N ASP A 128 13.32 -7.85 -4.09
CA ASP A 128 13.31 -9.23 -4.59
C ASP A 128 12.67 -9.28 -5.99
N ASN A 129 13.42 -9.80 -6.98
CA ASN A 129 12.96 -9.84 -8.37
C ASN A 129 11.77 -10.78 -8.57
N ALA A 130 11.67 -11.87 -7.82
CA ALA A 130 10.57 -12.82 -7.95
C ALA A 130 9.26 -12.19 -7.44
N LEU A 131 9.34 -11.46 -6.32
CA LEU A 131 8.21 -10.71 -5.76
C LEU A 131 7.73 -9.63 -6.74
N MET A 132 8.65 -8.87 -7.35
CA MET A 132 8.29 -7.84 -8.33
C MET A 132 7.59 -8.42 -9.57
N ASN A 133 8.00 -9.59 -10.04
CA ASN A 133 7.31 -10.26 -11.14
C ASN A 133 5.86 -10.63 -10.75
N LYS A 134 5.62 -11.08 -9.50
CA LYS A 134 4.27 -11.38 -9.00
C LYS A 134 3.41 -10.13 -8.86
N ILE A 135 3.99 -9.04 -8.36
CA ILE A 135 3.32 -7.72 -8.29
C ILE A 135 2.91 -7.26 -9.69
N GLU A 136 3.80 -7.37 -10.67
CA GLU A 136 3.50 -7.05 -12.08
C GLU A 136 2.38 -7.94 -12.65
N GLN A 137 2.39 -9.25 -12.37
CA GLN A 137 1.32 -10.15 -12.80
C GLN A 137 -0.04 -9.77 -12.17
N LYS A 138 -0.06 -9.41 -10.89
CA LYS A 138 -1.28 -8.93 -10.20
C LYS A 138 -1.76 -7.60 -10.77
N PHE A 139 -0.84 -6.69 -11.07
CA PHE A 139 -1.14 -5.44 -11.76
C PHE A 139 -1.80 -5.69 -13.12
N LEU A 140 -1.21 -6.53 -13.96
CA LEU A 140 -1.74 -6.86 -15.29
C LEU A 140 -3.11 -7.56 -15.23
N ALA A 141 -3.36 -8.37 -14.19
CA ALA A 141 -4.67 -8.95 -13.91
C ALA A 141 -5.68 -7.92 -13.36
N GLY A 142 -5.23 -6.71 -13.04
CA GLY A 142 -6.00 -5.67 -12.37
C GLY A 142 -6.52 -6.08 -11.00
N LYS A 143 -5.65 -6.76 -10.25
CA LYS A 143 -5.82 -7.26 -8.88
C LYS A 143 -4.95 -6.49 -7.87
N LEU A 144 -4.23 -5.46 -8.34
CA LEU A 144 -3.42 -4.56 -7.53
C LEU A 144 -4.09 -3.18 -7.54
N GLU A 145 -4.58 -2.73 -6.39
CA GLU A 145 -5.30 -1.45 -6.26
C GLU A 145 -4.39 -0.30 -5.83
N TYR A 146 -3.31 -0.60 -5.12
CA TYR A 146 -2.39 0.41 -4.61
C TYR A 146 -1.02 -0.21 -4.40
N PHE A 147 0.02 0.48 -4.86
CA PHE A 147 1.40 0.08 -4.70
C PHE A 147 2.29 1.32 -4.46
N ILE A 148 2.88 1.41 -3.29
CA ILE A 148 4.01 2.33 -3.06
C ILE A 148 5.24 1.48 -2.85
N ALA A 149 6.34 1.84 -3.49
CA ALA A 149 7.60 1.19 -3.28
C ALA A 149 8.75 2.20 -3.24
N GLU A 150 9.36 2.34 -2.07
CA GLU A 150 10.58 3.13 -1.93
C GLU A 150 11.80 2.23 -2.10
N ASP A 151 12.85 2.79 -2.72
CA ASP A 151 14.10 2.09 -3.07
C ASP A 151 13.96 0.91 -4.05
N VAL A 152 12.76 0.63 -4.56
CA VAL A 152 12.50 -0.41 -5.56
C VAL A 152 12.65 0.14 -6.96
N PHE A 153 13.45 -0.54 -7.78
CA PHE A 153 13.68 -0.15 -9.16
C PHE A 153 12.71 -0.84 -10.12
N ILE A 154 12.06 -0.05 -10.96
CA ILE A 154 11.24 -0.58 -12.06
C ILE A 154 11.92 -0.47 -13.41
N LYS A 155 11.65 -1.46 -14.27
CA LYS A 155 12.06 -1.47 -15.68
C LYS A 155 11.08 -0.67 -16.51
N ALA A 156 11.54 -0.16 -17.65
CA ALA A 156 10.69 0.57 -18.61
C ALA A 156 9.47 -0.24 -19.05
N GLN A 157 9.61 -1.57 -19.15
CA GLN A 157 8.52 -2.46 -19.55
C GLN A 157 7.32 -2.40 -18.60
N LEU A 158 7.53 -2.34 -17.28
CA LEU A 158 6.44 -2.22 -16.32
C LEU A 158 5.70 -0.89 -16.47
N ALA A 159 6.43 0.21 -16.64
CA ALA A 159 5.83 1.52 -16.93
C ALA A 159 5.03 1.53 -18.24
N ILE A 160 5.53 0.86 -19.28
CA ILE A 160 4.81 0.68 -20.55
C ILE A 160 3.53 -0.14 -20.33
N ASN A 161 3.63 -1.22 -19.55
CA ASN A 161 2.48 -2.07 -19.20
C ASN A 161 1.42 -1.27 -18.45
N ILE A 162 1.82 -0.37 -17.55
CA ILE A 162 0.94 0.56 -16.86
C ILE A 162 0.18 1.47 -17.85
N ILE A 163 0.90 2.12 -18.77
CA ILE A 163 0.30 2.99 -19.79
C ILE A 163 -0.69 2.21 -20.67
N ASN A 164 -0.31 1.01 -21.10
CA ASN A 164 -1.16 0.15 -21.93
C ASN A 164 -2.41 -0.29 -21.18
N TYR A 165 -2.29 -0.65 -19.91
CA TYR A 165 -3.40 -1.03 -19.06
C TYR A 165 -4.38 0.13 -18.85
N PHE A 166 -3.90 1.35 -18.63
CA PHE A 166 -4.74 2.56 -18.60
C PHE A 166 -5.56 2.70 -19.89
N LYS A 167 -4.90 2.56 -21.05
CA LYS A 167 -5.54 2.63 -22.36
C LYS A 167 -6.60 1.53 -22.56
N GLN A 168 -6.25 0.29 -22.24
CA GLN A 168 -7.14 -0.88 -22.40
C GLN A 168 -8.37 -0.81 -21.49
N THR A 169 -8.21 -0.30 -20.27
CA THR A 169 -9.29 -0.18 -19.29
C THR A 169 -10.06 1.13 -19.37
N LEU A 170 -9.67 2.04 -20.27
CA LEU A 170 -10.17 3.41 -20.35
C LEU A 170 -10.08 4.15 -18.99
N GLY A 171 -9.05 3.83 -18.20
CA GLY A 171 -8.84 4.36 -16.86
C GLY A 171 -9.91 3.97 -15.83
N LYS A 172 -10.76 2.98 -16.10
CA LYS A 172 -11.82 2.55 -15.16
C LYS A 172 -11.26 1.86 -13.91
N LYS A 173 -10.07 1.27 -14.00
CA LYS A 173 -9.41 0.61 -12.88
C LYS A 173 -8.43 1.59 -12.23
N LYS A 174 -8.82 2.08 -11.06
CA LYS A 174 -8.02 3.01 -10.28
C LYS A 174 -6.83 2.30 -9.65
N PHE A 175 -5.65 2.93 -9.70
CA PHE A 175 -4.50 2.46 -8.94
C PHE A 175 -3.51 3.58 -8.67
N TYR A 176 -2.66 3.36 -7.69
CA TYR A 176 -1.47 4.16 -7.42
C TYR A 176 -0.24 3.28 -7.53
N PHE A 177 0.82 3.76 -8.18
CA PHE A 177 2.09 3.06 -8.32
C PHE A 177 3.23 4.06 -8.18
N GLU A 178 4.06 3.96 -7.15
CA GLU A 178 5.26 4.81 -6.98
C GLU A 178 6.51 3.94 -6.84
N ALA A 179 7.58 4.23 -7.60
CA ALA A 179 8.85 3.51 -7.52
C ALA A 179 10.05 4.28 -8.12
N ARG A 180 11.29 3.86 -7.80
CA ARG A 180 12.50 4.37 -8.46
C ARG A 180 12.58 3.89 -9.91
N GLN A 181 13.01 4.75 -10.83
CA GLN A 181 13.16 4.39 -12.25
C GLN A 181 14.59 3.98 -12.61
N ARG A 182 14.75 2.90 -13.40
CA ARG A 182 16.03 2.53 -14.06
C ARG A 182 16.12 2.97 -15.53
N PHE A 183 15.24 3.88 -15.94
CA PHE A 183 15.11 4.28 -17.34
C PHE A 183 14.79 5.77 -17.47
N SER A 184 15.09 6.34 -18.64
CA SER A 184 14.67 7.69 -18.99
C SER A 184 13.22 7.71 -19.45
N LEU A 185 12.43 8.68 -18.99
CA LEU A 185 11.04 8.90 -19.42
C LEU A 185 10.89 9.12 -20.93
N ASN A 186 11.95 9.51 -21.64
CA ASN A 186 11.94 9.57 -23.11
C ASN A 186 11.57 8.22 -23.75
N LYS A 187 11.87 7.09 -23.09
CA LYS A 187 11.48 5.76 -23.57
C LYS A 187 9.97 5.52 -23.55
N LEU A 188 9.20 6.30 -22.78
CA LEU A 188 7.74 6.17 -22.70
C LEU A 188 7.00 6.99 -23.78
N LYS A 189 7.67 7.94 -24.45
CA LYS A 189 7.04 8.90 -25.37
C LYS A 189 6.21 8.25 -26.47
N SER A 190 6.71 7.19 -27.09
CA SER A 190 5.98 6.45 -28.13
C SER A 190 4.70 5.81 -27.61
N HIS A 191 4.71 5.35 -26.35
CA HIS A 191 3.58 4.68 -25.69
C HIS A 191 2.52 5.66 -25.20
N LEU A 192 2.86 6.94 -25.03
CA LEU A 192 1.93 8.01 -24.64
C LEU A 192 1.19 8.63 -25.83
N LYS A 193 1.53 8.26 -27.09
CA LYS A 193 0.80 8.72 -28.28
C LYS A 193 -0.69 8.42 -28.18
N GLY A 194 -1.53 9.36 -28.62
CA GLY A 194 -2.99 9.26 -28.55
C GLY A 194 -3.58 9.66 -27.18
N LEU A 195 -2.76 10.14 -26.24
CA LEU A 195 -3.22 10.75 -25.00
C LEU A 195 -3.05 12.27 -25.07
N THR A 196 -4.04 13.01 -24.59
CA THR A 196 -3.95 14.47 -24.41
C THR A 196 -3.22 14.74 -23.10
N MET A 197 -2.13 15.51 -23.18
CA MET A 197 -1.28 15.82 -22.03
C MET A 197 -1.52 17.24 -21.53
N LYS A 198 -1.61 17.38 -20.20
CA LYS A 198 -1.58 18.66 -19.50
C LYS A 198 -0.48 18.62 -18.43
N THR A 199 0.36 19.65 -18.40
CA THR A 199 1.32 19.82 -17.31
C THR A 199 0.69 20.65 -16.20
N THR A 200 0.89 20.22 -14.96
CA THR A 200 0.56 20.98 -13.75
C THR A 200 1.81 21.03 -12.88
N ASN A 201 2.14 22.22 -12.37
CA ASN A 201 3.22 22.38 -11.41
C ASN A 201 2.58 22.53 -10.03
N ASP A 202 2.72 21.52 -9.19
CA ASP A 202 2.31 21.56 -7.79
C ASP A 202 3.54 21.26 -6.94
N PHE A 203 3.83 22.14 -5.96
CA PHE A 203 4.88 21.95 -4.95
C PHE A 203 6.32 21.68 -5.45
N GLY A 204 6.64 22.00 -6.71
CA GLY A 204 7.99 21.89 -7.26
C GLY A 204 8.25 20.65 -8.11
N ASP A 205 7.30 19.71 -8.19
CA ASP A 205 7.40 18.52 -9.04
C ASP A 205 6.64 18.70 -10.37
N GLU A 206 7.25 18.24 -11.47
CA GLU A 206 6.60 18.26 -12.79
C GLU A 206 5.59 17.11 -12.88
N ARG A 207 4.29 17.45 -12.78
CA ARG A 207 3.18 16.51 -12.93
C ARG A 207 2.64 16.57 -14.36
N LYS A 208 2.57 15.42 -15.02
CA LYS A 208 2.00 15.26 -16.36
C LYS A 208 0.73 14.44 -16.27
N GLU A 209 -0.40 15.08 -16.51
CA GLU A 209 -1.70 14.42 -16.59
C GLU A 209 -1.99 14.04 -18.04
N TYR A 210 -2.30 12.78 -18.27
CA TYR A 210 -2.66 12.22 -19.57
C TYR A 210 -4.11 11.76 -19.54
N THR A 211 -4.87 12.13 -20.58
CA THR A 211 -6.28 11.76 -20.73
C THR A 211 -6.50 11.09 -22.07
N LEU A 212 -7.47 10.17 -22.13
CA LEU A 212 -7.94 9.61 -23.40
C LEU A 212 -8.95 10.59 -24.03
N GLU A 213 -8.93 10.69 -25.35
CA GLU A 213 -9.91 11.49 -26.09
C GLU A 213 -11.34 11.00 -25.78
N GLY A 214 -12.22 11.93 -25.40
CA GLY A 214 -13.60 11.62 -24.99
C GLY A 214 -13.76 11.01 -23.59
N GLY A 215 -12.68 10.86 -22.81
CA GLY A 215 -12.71 10.35 -21.43
C GLY A 215 -12.43 11.42 -20.37
N SER A 216 -12.89 11.18 -19.13
CA SER A 216 -12.58 12.02 -17.96
C SER A 216 -11.54 11.40 -17.02
N ASN A 217 -11.23 10.11 -17.18
CA ASN A 217 -10.21 9.42 -16.38
C ASN A 217 -8.82 9.87 -16.78
N LYS A 218 -7.91 9.97 -15.80
CA LYS A 218 -6.58 10.53 -15.97
C LYS A 218 -5.53 9.51 -15.59
N LEU A 219 -4.50 9.38 -16.42
CA LEU A 219 -3.22 8.81 -16.03
C LEU A 219 -2.30 9.96 -15.64
N THR A 220 -1.97 10.08 -14.36
CA THR A 220 -0.95 11.02 -13.90
C THR A 220 0.41 10.32 -13.91
N ILE A 221 1.43 10.96 -14.48
CA ILE A 221 2.83 10.59 -14.31
C ILE A 221 3.52 11.75 -13.58
N ILE A 222 4.06 11.47 -12.39
CA ILE A 222 4.83 12.42 -11.59
C ILE A 222 6.29 12.04 -11.70
N ASN A 223 7.13 12.99 -12.12
CA ASN A 223 8.56 12.80 -12.19
C ASN A 223 9.22 13.51 -11.01
N MET A 224 9.68 12.72 -10.04
CA MET A 224 10.46 13.18 -8.90
C MET A 224 11.92 12.78 -9.14
N GLN A 225 12.89 13.42 -8.49
CA GLN A 225 14.32 13.08 -8.69
C GLN A 225 14.57 11.58 -8.52
N ASN A 226 14.84 10.88 -9.65
CA ASN A 226 15.05 9.41 -9.75
C ASN A 226 13.83 8.52 -9.44
N THR A 227 12.66 9.09 -9.21
CA THR A 227 11.42 8.37 -8.86
C THR A 227 10.31 8.71 -9.85
N VAL A 228 9.44 7.74 -10.12
CA VAL A 228 8.25 7.93 -10.94
C VAL A 228 7.03 7.42 -10.21
N ALA A 229 5.97 8.22 -10.21
CA ALA A 229 4.65 7.79 -9.75
C ALA A 229 3.65 7.78 -10.91
N PHE A 230 2.81 6.75 -10.94
CA PHE A 230 1.66 6.59 -11.83
C PHE A 230 0.38 6.57 -11.00
N MET A 231 -0.60 7.37 -11.39
CA MET A 231 -1.92 7.37 -10.76
C MET A 231 -2.98 7.25 -11.84
N VAL A 232 -3.94 6.34 -11.67
CA VAL A 232 -5.12 6.18 -12.54
C VAL A 232 -6.40 6.26 -11.72
#